data_AF-A0A538BCQ6-F1
#
_entry.id   AF-A0A538BCQ6-F1
#
_cell.length_a   1.000
_cell.length_b   1.000
_cell.length_c   1.000
_cell.angle_alpha   90.00
_cell.angle_beta   90.00
_cell.angle_gamma   90.00
#
_symmetry.space_group_name_H-M   'P 1'
#
loop_
_entity.id
_entity.type
_entity.pdbx_description
1 polymer ?
#
loop_
_entity_poly.entity_id
_entity_poly.type
_entity_poly.pdbx_seq_one_letter_code
_entity_poly.pdbx_strand_id
1 'polypeptide(L)'
;MAFLDCTTVEDLCDAIRSMAVRGAPALGAAGAMGVALACVRGDDIADAARRLVATRPTAVNLAWGVDRARTAEDPVAEAVRIAAEDVERNRAIGAHGAPLLDDGARVMTHCNAGSLACVGYGTAV
;
A
#
# COMPACT_ATOMS: atom_id res chain seq x y z
N MET A 1 -11.26 6.94 -16.28
CA MET A 1 -10.56 6.19 -15.21
C MET A 1 -10.60 4.73 -15.60
N ALA A 2 -9.46 4.04 -15.59
CA ALA A 2 -9.38 2.61 -15.89
C ALA A 2 -8.97 1.88 -14.61
N PHE A 3 -9.57 0.72 -14.38
CA PHE A 3 -9.24 -0.16 -13.26
C PHE A 3 -8.58 -1.43 -13.78
N LEU A 4 -7.70 -2.01 -12.97
CA LEU A 4 -7.04 -3.28 -13.24
C LEU A 4 -7.52 -4.31 -12.21
N ASP A 5 -8.13 -5.38 -12.70
CA ASP A 5 -8.53 -6.50 -11.85
C ASP A 5 -7.34 -7.45 -11.70
N CYS A 6 -6.73 -7.46 -10.51
CA CYS A 6 -5.64 -8.38 -10.19
C CYS A 6 -6.22 -9.65 -9.56
N THR A 7 -6.32 -10.71 -10.35
CA THR A 7 -6.89 -12.01 -9.93
C THR A 7 -5.82 -13.05 -9.58
N THR A 8 -4.57 -12.76 -9.93
CA THR A 8 -3.38 -13.54 -9.60
C THR A 8 -2.30 -12.67 -8.97
N VAL A 9 -1.35 -13.31 -8.28
CA VAL A 9 -0.16 -12.62 -7.74
C VAL A 9 0.69 -12.01 -8.87
N GLU A 10 0.72 -12.62 -10.07
CA GLU A 10 1.48 -12.06 -11.19
C GLU A 10 0.84 -10.77 -11.72
N ASP A 11 -0.50 -10.71 -11.81
CA ASP A 11 -1.21 -9.49 -12.21
C ASP A 11 -0.83 -8.30 -11.31
N LEU A 12 -0.77 -8.56 -9.99
CA LEU A 12 -0.38 -7.55 -9.02
C LEU A 12 1.11 -7.20 -9.11
N CYS A 13 1.97 -8.20 -9.37
CA CYS A 13 3.39 -7.95 -9.61
C CYS A 13 3.58 -7.01 -10.81
N ASP A 14 2.86 -7.24 -11.90
CA ASP A 14 2.90 -6.41 -13.10
C ASP A 14 2.32 -5.01 -12.86
N ALA A 15 1.23 -4.90 -12.10
CA ALA A 15 0.69 -3.61 -11.67
C ALA A 15 1.69 -2.78 -10.84
N ILE A 16 2.51 -3.44 -10.01
CA ILE A 16 3.55 -2.76 -9.23
C ILE A 16 4.74 -2.36 -10.11
N ARG A 17 5.22 -3.24 -10.99
CA ARG A 17 6.35 -2.99 -11.91
C ARG A 17 6.05 -1.86 -12.90
N SER A 18 4.85 -1.88 -13.48
CA SER A 18 4.34 -0.85 -14.40
C SER A 18 3.99 0.47 -13.72
N MET A 19 4.08 0.53 -12.39
CA MET A 19 3.70 1.68 -11.56
C MET A 19 2.20 2.04 -11.61
N ALA A 20 1.34 1.11 -12.02
CA ALA A 20 -0.10 1.24 -11.84
C ALA A 20 -0.46 1.33 -10.34
N VAL A 21 0.31 0.66 -9.49
CA VAL A 21 0.36 0.89 -8.04
C VAL A 21 1.68 1.56 -7.66
N ARG A 22 1.61 2.74 -7.05
CA ARG A 22 2.79 3.51 -6.62
C ARG A 22 2.46 4.36 -5.40
N GLY A 23 3.51 4.77 -4.68
CA GLY A 23 3.38 5.44 -3.38
C GLY A 23 3.66 4.44 -2.27
N ALA A 24 4.49 4.84 -1.29
CA ALA A 24 4.98 3.92 -0.27
C ALA A 24 3.83 3.26 0.53
N PRO A 25 2.81 4.01 1.01
CA PRO A 25 1.73 3.37 1.74
C PRO A 25 0.84 2.47 0.86
N ALA A 26 0.49 2.90 -0.36
CA ALA A 26 -0.25 2.07 -1.30
C ALA A 26 0.48 0.76 -1.64
N LEU A 27 1.81 0.80 -1.79
CA LEU A 27 2.63 -0.40 -2.02
C LEU A 27 2.61 -1.36 -0.82
N GLY A 28 2.57 -0.84 0.41
CA GLY A 28 2.46 -1.69 1.60
C GLY A 28 1.13 -2.43 1.67
N ALA A 29 0.01 -1.72 1.44
CA ALA A 29 -1.30 -2.34 1.37
C ALA A 29 -1.40 -3.33 0.20
N ALA A 30 -0.88 -2.99 -0.98
CA ALA A 30 -0.86 -3.88 -2.14
C ALA A 30 -0.05 -5.16 -1.86
N GLY A 31 1.14 -5.05 -1.26
CA GLY A 31 1.93 -6.22 -0.86
C GLY A 31 1.17 -7.17 0.05
N ALA A 32 0.49 -6.63 1.07
CA ALA A 32 -0.35 -7.41 1.98
C ALA A 32 -1.54 -8.08 1.25
N MET A 33 -2.21 -7.34 0.37
CA MET A 33 -3.31 -7.88 -0.45
C MET A 33 -2.84 -8.98 -1.41
N GLY A 34 -1.62 -8.90 -1.94
CA GLY A 34 -1.01 -9.96 -2.75
C GLY A 34 -0.80 -11.25 -1.97
N VAL A 35 -0.38 -11.15 -0.71
CA VAL A 35 -0.27 -12.31 0.20
C VAL A 35 -1.64 -12.89 0.53
N ALA A 36 -2.62 -12.03 0.83
CA ALA A 36 -4.01 -12.45 1.06
C ALA A 36 -4.60 -13.17 -0.16
N LEU A 37 -4.35 -12.65 -1.36
CA LEU A 37 -4.78 -13.27 -2.62
C LEU A 37 -4.17 -14.67 -2.80
N ALA A 38 -2.87 -14.83 -2.55
CA ALA A 38 -2.21 -16.14 -2.60
C ALA A 38 -2.85 -17.12 -1.60
N CYS A 39 -3.11 -16.66 -0.37
CA CYS A 39 -3.75 -17.45 0.67
C CYS A 39 -5.15 -17.94 0.25
N VAL A 40 -6.02 -17.03 -0.23
CA VAL A 40 -7.39 -17.35 -0.67
C VAL A 40 -7.39 -18.34 -1.84
N ARG A 41 -6.40 -18.25 -2.72
CA ARG A 41 -6.26 -19.14 -3.88
C ARG A 41 -5.63 -20.50 -3.55
N GLY A 42 -5.05 -20.64 -2.36
CA GLY A 42 -4.27 -21.83 -1.98
C GLY A 42 -2.90 -21.90 -2.67
N ASP A 43 -2.37 -20.77 -3.12
CA ASP A 43 -1.05 -20.66 -3.73
C ASP A 43 0.05 -20.67 -2.64
N ASP A 44 1.32 -20.93 -3.04
CA ASP A 44 2.47 -20.84 -2.12
C ASP A 44 2.73 -19.39 -1.70
N ILE A 45 2.36 -19.08 -0.45
CA ILE A 45 2.55 -17.75 0.17
C ILE A 45 4.03 -17.35 0.20
N ALA A 46 4.96 -18.29 0.42
CA ALA A 46 6.39 -17.97 0.49
C ALA A 46 6.95 -17.59 -0.88
N ASP A 47 6.52 -18.28 -1.95
CA ASP A 47 6.85 -17.88 -3.33
C ASP A 47 6.21 -16.54 -3.70
N ALA A 48 4.92 -16.36 -3.40
CA ALA A 48 4.20 -15.11 -3.65
C ALA A 48 4.88 -13.92 -2.97
N ALA A 49 5.24 -14.05 -1.70
CA ALA A 49 5.95 -13.03 -0.94
C ALA A 49 7.29 -12.65 -1.61
N ARG A 50 8.11 -13.64 -2.01
CA ARG A 50 9.37 -13.38 -2.70
C ARG A 50 9.16 -12.62 -4.02
N ARG A 51 8.18 -13.03 -4.82
CA ARG A 51 7.86 -12.41 -6.12
C ARG A 51 7.40 -10.97 -5.96
N LEU A 52 6.50 -10.72 -5.01
CA LEU A 52 6.00 -9.37 -4.71
C LEU A 52 7.15 -8.43 -4.33
N VAL A 53 8.00 -8.82 -3.38
CA VAL A 53 9.13 -7.99 -2.94
C VAL A 53 10.13 -7.73 -4.08
N ALA A 54 10.36 -8.72 -4.94
CA ALA A 54 11.28 -8.59 -6.07
C ALA A 54 10.81 -7.58 -7.14
N THR A 55 9.53 -7.20 -7.18
CA THR A 55 9.02 -6.20 -8.14
C THR A 55 9.68 -4.84 -7.97
N ARG A 56 9.96 -4.43 -6.72
CA ARG A 56 10.57 -3.15 -6.35
C ARG A 56 11.41 -3.31 -5.07
N PRO A 57 12.65 -3.83 -5.16
CA PRO A 57 13.44 -4.22 -3.99
C PRO A 57 13.74 -3.08 -2.99
N THR A 58 13.70 -1.82 -3.43
CA THR A 58 13.92 -0.65 -2.56
C THR A 58 12.64 -0.11 -1.91
N ALA A 59 11.47 -0.66 -2.25
CA ALA A 59 10.19 -0.24 -1.66
C ALA A 59 10.00 -0.92 -0.29
N VAL A 60 10.59 -0.32 0.75
CA VAL A 60 10.54 -0.86 2.11
C VAL A 60 9.11 -1.12 2.63
N ASN A 61 8.15 -0.27 2.27
CA ASN A 61 6.75 -0.48 2.66
C ASN A 61 6.12 -1.70 1.98
N LEU A 62 6.52 -2.04 0.75
CA LEU A 62 6.08 -3.25 0.08
C LEU A 62 6.54 -4.49 0.86
N ALA A 63 7.83 -4.55 1.18
CA ALA A 63 8.41 -5.62 1.98
C ALA A 63 7.74 -5.72 3.36
N TRP A 64 7.54 -4.58 4.04
CA TRP A 64 6.84 -4.51 5.31
C TRP A 64 5.41 -5.08 5.24
N GLY A 65 4.63 -4.70 4.23
CA GLY A 65 3.25 -5.16 4.06
C GLY A 65 3.18 -6.67 3.75
N VAL A 66 4.06 -7.15 2.88
CA VAL A 66 4.21 -8.58 2.56
C VAL A 66 4.59 -9.37 3.81
N ASP A 67 5.61 -8.93 4.53
CA ASP A 67 6.10 -9.63 5.72
C ASP A 67 5.05 -9.67 6.82
N ARG A 68 4.39 -8.54 7.09
CA ARG A 68 3.35 -8.47 8.12
C ARG A 68 2.16 -9.39 7.82
N ALA A 69 1.69 -9.41 6.58
CA ALA A 69 0.58 -10.28 6.18
C ALA A 69 0.96 -11.77 6.19
N ARG A 70 2.15 -12.16 5.70
CA ARG A 70 2.53 -13.58 5.60
C ARG A 70 2.83 -14.22 6.95
N THR A 71 3.12 -13.43 7.98
CA THR A 71 3.36 -13.91 9.34
C THR A 71 2.10 -13.84 10.22
N ALA A 72 1.01 -13.30 9.70
CA ALA A 72 -0.26 -13.25 10.42
C ALA A 72 -0.94 -14.62 10.44
N GLU A 73 -1.72 -14.86 11.50
CA GLU A 73 -2.59 -16.04 11.59
C GLU A 73 -3.66 -16.05 10.50
N ASP A 74 -4.21 -14.88 10.19
CA ASP A 74 -5.14 -14.65 9.08
C ASP A 74 -4.59 -13.55 8.16
N PRO A 75 -3.93 -13.93 7.05
CA PRO A 75 -3.38 -12.97 6.10
C PRO A 75 -4.43 -12.03 5.46
N VAL A 76 -5.68 -12.49 5.31
CA VAL A 76 -6.75 -11.71 4.69
C VAL A 76 -7.20 -10.61 5.66
N ALA A 77 -7.48 -10.98 6.92
CA ALA A 77 -7.83 -10.01 7.93
C ALA A 77 -6.69 -9.01 8.18
N GLU A 78 -5.43 -9.47 8.14
CA GLU A 78 -4.27 -8.59 8.31
C GLU A 78 -4.13 -7.59 7.16
N ALA A 79 -4.32 -8.02 5.91
CA ALA A 79 -4.24 -7.12 4.76
C ALA A 79 -5.31 -6.00 4.84
N VAL A 80 -6.54 -6.35 5.24
CA VAL A 80 -7.61 -5.37 5.48
C VAL A 80 -7.23 -4.43 6.63
N ARG A 81 -6.63 -4.94 7.71
CA ARG A 81 -6.19 -4.15 8.85
C ARG A 81 -5.10 -3.15 8.47
N ILE A 82 -4.09 -3.58 7.71
CA ILE A 82 -3.04 -2.71 7.18
C ILE A 82 -3.62 -1.55 6.37
N ALA A 83 -4.61 -1.84 5.52
CA ALA A 83 -5.27 -0.82 4.72
C ALA A 83 -6.07 0.19 5.57
N ALA A 84 -6.79 -0.30 6.58
CA ALA A 84 -7.54 0.55 7.51
C ALA A 84 -6.62 1.43 8.38
N GLU A 85 -5.53 0.86 8.89
CA GLU A 85 -4.52 1.58 9.67
C GLU A 85 -3.84 2.68 8.85
N ASP A 86 -3.62 2.46 7.54
CA ASP A 86 -3.06 3.51 6.67
C ASP A 86 -3.99 4.73 6.60
N VAL A 87 -5.28 4.50 6.39
CA VAL A 87 -6.30 5.57 6.36
C VAL A 87 -6.32 6.33 7.68
N GLU A 88 -6.29 5.63 8.81
CA GLU A 88 -6.31 6.26 10.13
C GLU A 88 -5.05 7.08 10.39
N ARG A 89 -3.88 6.52 10.07
CA ARG A 89 -2.61 7.22 10.19
C ARG A 89 -2.57 8.48 9.33
N ASN A 90 -3.10 8.43 8.11
CA ASN A 90 -3.14 9.58 7.21
C ASN A 90 -4.08 10.69 7.74
N ARG A 91 -5.23 10.32 8.32
CA ARG A 91 -6.09 11.28 9.03
C ARG A 91 -5.37 11.93 10.20
N ALA A 92 -4.67 11.13 11.01
CA ALA A 92 -3.91 11.65 12.14
C ALA A 92 -2.77 12.58 11.69
N ILE A 93 -2.04 12.24 10.63
CA ILE A 93 -1.03 13.12 10.03
C ILE A 93 -1.65 14.45 9.61
N GLY A 94 -2.79 14.42 8.92
CA GLY A 94 -3.52 15.63 8.54
C GLY A 94 -3.96 16.46 9.75
N ALA A 95 -4.52 15.82 10.77
CA ALA A 95 -4.98 16.49 12.00
C ALA A 95 -3.82 17.12 12.80
N HIS A 96 -2.65 16.49 12.81
CA HIS A 96 -1.45 17.03 13.45
C HIS A 96 -0.73 18.08 12.61
N GLY A 97 -0.78 17.96 11.28
CA GLY A 97 -0.12 18.88 10.36
C GLY A 97 -0.92 20.16 10.11
N ALA A 98 -2.26 20.10 10.08
CA ALA A 98 -3.11 21.25 9.78
C ALA A 98 -2.90 22.46 10.72
N PRO A 99 -2.74 22.28 12.05
CA PRO A 99 -2.46 23.40 12.96
C PRO A 99 -1.11 24.10 12.74
N LEU A 100 -0.20 23.51 11.95
CA LEU A 100 1.09 24.11 11.60
C LEU A 100 0.99 25.08 10.41
N LEU A 101 -0.17 25.15 9.74
CA LEU A 101 -0.41 26.01 8.60
C LEU A 101 -1.25 27.21 9.03
N ASP A 102 -0.76 28.41 8.72
CA ASP A 102 -1.54 29.63 8.89
C ASP A 102 -2.74 29.66 7.92
N ASP A 103 -3.79 30.38 8.30
CA ASP A 103 -4.90 30.66 7.39
C ASP A 103 -4.39 31.41 6.14
N GLY A 104 -4.81 30.95 4.96
CA GLY A 104 -4.34 31.47 3.67
C GLY A 104 -2.90 31.08 3.28
N ALA A 105 -2.24 30.17 4.02
CA ALA A 105 -0.92 29.67 3.65
C ALA A 105 -0.89 29.06 2.24
N ARG A 106 0.18 29.34 1.50
CA ARG A 106 0.46 28.71 0.21
C ARG A 106 1.47 27.59 0.40
N VAL A 107 1.02 26.35 0.24
CA VAL A 107 1.86 25.16 0.43
C VAL A 107 2.44 24.71 -0.91
N MET A 108 3.77 24.56 -0.96
CA MET A 108 4.44 23.91 -2.07
C MET A 108 4.66 22.44 -1.71
N THR A 109 4.21 21.53 -2.58
CA THR A 109 4.48 20.10 -2.47
C THR A 109 5.23 19.61 -3.70
N HIS A 110 5.83 18.42 -3.61
CA HIS A 110 6.52 17.77 -4.71
C HIS A 110 6.11 16.30 -4.78
N CYS A 111 6.10 15.74 -5.99
CA CYS A 111 5.55 14.41 -6.29
C CYS A 111 4.03 14.32 -6.01
N ASN A 112 3.55 13.12 -5.70
CA ASN A 112 2.18 12.84 -5.30
C ASN A 112 2.23 12.02 -4.01
N ALA A 113 1.81 12.63 -2.91
CA ALA A 113 1.71 12.04 -1.59
C ALA A 113 0.28 12.14 -1.04
N GLY A 114 -0.70 12.22 -1.94
CA GLY A 114 -2.13 12.24 -1.61
C GLY A 114 -2.78 10.86 -1.68
N SER A 115 -4.09 10.84 -1.90
CA SER A 115 -4.94 9.63 -1.88
C SER A 115 -4.58 8.60 -2.95
N LEU A 116 -3.95 9.03 -4.04
CA LEU A 116 -3.46 8.14 -5.09
C LEU A 116 -2.16 7.40 -4.72
N ALA A 117 -1.43 7.87 -3.69
CA ALA A 117 -0.18 7.27 -3.22
C ALA A 117 -0.36 6.46 -1.92
N CYS A 118 -1.55 6.53 -1.34
CA CYS A 118 -1.93 5.88 -0.09
C CYS A 118 -3.20 5.05 -0.29
N VAL A 119 -3.71 4.39 0.74
CA VAL A 119 -5.03 3.74 0.67
C VAL A 119 -6.16 4.77 0.63
N GLY A 120 -5.96 5.91 1.30
CA GLY A 120 -6.87 7.04 1.29
C GLY A 120 -6.27 8.23 2.01
N TYR A 121 -6.94 9.39 1.90
CA TYR A 121 -6.44 10.69 2.36
C TYR A 121 -5.12 11.07 1.70
N GLY A 122 -4.00 10.78 2.33
CA GLY A 122 -2.68 11.24 1.93
C GLY A 122 -1.86 11.66 3.14
N THR A 123 -0.60 11.98 2.91
CA THR A 123 0.30 12.47 3.96
C THR A 123 0.53 13.97 3.83
N ALA A 124 1.11 14.43 2.71
CA ALA A 124 1.41 15.85 2.48
C ALA A 124 0.31 16.60 1.71
N VAL A 125 -0.62 15.87 1.08
CA VAL A 125 -1.74 16.37 0.27
C VAL A 125 -3.01 15.73 0.78
#